data_AF-A0A482XQU4-F1
#
_entry.id   AF-A0A482XQU4-F1
#
_cell.length_a   1.000
_cell.length_b   1.000
_cell.length_c   1.000
_cell.angle_alpha   90.00
_cell.angle_beta   90.00
_cell.angle_gamma   90.00
#
_symmetry.space_group_name_H-M   'P 1'
#
loop_
_entity.id
_entity.type
_entity.pdbx_description
1 polymer ?
#
loop_
_entity_poly.entity_id
_entity_poly.type
_entity_poly.pdbx_seq_one_letter_code
_entity_poly.pdbx_strand_id
1 'polypeptide(L)'
;MSSLIIGLRVSSFNFQRIKVDEVNFDSKIEQLKLEVANKANLSKDCFELVYCGNILDDEASLSSCGLKHGVMVHVLKKKAKEPPKPAQNMSEADIQTLVIAFRALTRIATYRNALQKLSRPDILDNIIAITPGLSQDPVAISMIQDPELLVRMGDIDTVRRSVANPNHFS
;
A
#
# COMPACT_ATOMS: atom_id res chain seq x y z
N MET A 1 -7.12 6.45 -33.75
CA MET A 1 -6.41 7.11 -32.63
C MET A 1 -6.06 6.04 -31.60
N SER A 2 -4.77 5.84 -31.35
CA SER A 2 -4.27 4.90 -30.34
C SER A 2 -4.40 5.52 -28.95
N SER A 3 -4.91 4.79 -27.95
CA SER A 3 -5.07 5.34 -26.60
C SER A 3 -4.87 4.27 -25.53
N LEU A 4 -4.39 4.68 -24.37
CA LEU A 4 -4.25 3.85 -23.17
C LEU A 4 -5.06 4.42 -22.01
N ILE A 5 -5.51 3.54 -21.12
CA ILE A 5 -6.14 3.92 -19.86
C ILE A 5 -5.10 3.78 -18.76
N ILE A 6 -4.96 4.81 -17.94
CA ILE A 6 -4.01 4.83 -16.82
C ILE A 6 -4.81 4.74 -15.53
N GLY A 7 -4.64 3.64 -14.80
CA GLY A 7 -5.21 3.43 -13.48
C GLY A 7 -4.28 3.98 -12.40
N LEU A 8 -4.57 5.17 -11.89
CA LEU A 8 -3.86 5.80 -10.79
C LEU A 8 -4.37 5.27 -9.45
N ARG A 9 -3.47 4.70 -8.65
CA ARG A 9 -3.75 4.34 -7.26
C ARG A 9 -2.80 5.09 -6.33
N VAL A 10 -3.10 6.37 -6.10
CA VAL A 10 -2.24 7.28 -5.32
C VAL A 10 -2.36 7.00 -3.82
N SER A 11 -3.51 6.50 -3.36
CA SER A 11 -3.73 5.98 -2.02
C SER A 11 -4.45 4.61 -2.08
N SER A 12 -4.41 3.84 -1.00
CA SER A 12 -5.04 2.50 -0.93
C SER A 12 -6.54 2.53 -1.28
N PHE A 13 -7.19 3.69 -1.09
CA PHE A 13 -8.64 3.86 -1.21
C PHE A 13 -9.09 4.73 -2.37
N ASN A 14 -8.18 5.46 -3.03
CA ASN A 14 -8.53 6.33 -4.16
C ASN A 14 -7.96 5.78 -5.46
N PHE A 15 -8.88 5.40 -6.36
CA PHE A 15 -8.55 4.93 -7.69
C PHE A 15 -9.14 5.87 -8.74
N GLN A 16 -8.27 6.43 -9.57
CA GLN A 16 -8.64 7.33 -10.65
C GLN A 16 -8.21 6.75 -12.00
N ARG A 17 -9.00 7.00 -13.04
CA ARG A 17 -8.63 6.64 -14.42
C ARG A 17 -8.36 7.92 -15.21
N ILE A 18 -7.23 7.95 -15.90
CA ILE A 18 -6.88 8.99 -16.88
C ILE A 18 -6.69 8.34 -18.24
N LYS A 19 -7.04 9.06 -19.30
CA LYS A 19 -6.84 8.60 -20.68
C LYS A 19 -5.60 9.28 -21.28
N VAL A 20 -4.77 8.48 -21.93
CA VAL A 20 -3.62 8.93 -22.73
C VAL A 20 -3.95 8.64 -24.19
N ASP A 21 -4.02 9.68 -25.01
CA ASP A 21 -4.39 9.61 -26.42
C ASP A 21 -3.14 9.78 -27.29
N GLU A 22 -3.22 9.38 -28.56
CA GLU A 22 -2.12 9.47 -29.53
C GLU A 22 -0.85 8.70 -29.14
N VAL A 23 -1.03 7.57 -28.44
CA VAL A 23 0.08 6.72 -28.01
C VAL A 23 0.75 6.04 -29.20
N ASN A 24 2.06 6.24 -29.34
CA ASN A 24 2.91 5.46 -30.22
C ASN A 24 3.33 4.16 -29.53
N PHE A 25 2.97 2.98 -30.07
CA PHE A 25 3.30 1.69 -29.44
C PHE A 25 4.74 1.22 -29.72
N ASP A 26 5.43 1.84 -30.66
CA ASP A 26 6.84 1.56 -30.95
C ASP A 26 7.79 2.40 -30.09
N SER A 27 7.24 3.34 -29.30
CA SER A 27 8.04 4.13 -28.37
C SER A 27 8.42 3.33 -27.12
N LYS A 28 9.38 3.88 -26.37
CA LYS A 28 9.83 3.32 -25.09
C LYS A 28 8.85 3.61 -23.96
N ILE A 29 8.81 2.72 -22.98
CA ILE A 29 8.05 2.89 -21.74
C ILE A 29 8.46 4.18 -21.00
N GLU A 30 9.73 4.59 -21.06
CA GLU A 30 10.18 5.86 -20.46
C GLU A 30 9.35 7.07 -20.98
N GLN A 31 9.02 7.10 -22.26
CA GLN A 31 8.23 8.21 -22.85
C GLN A 31 6.80 8.19 -22.33
N LEU A 32 6.18 7.02 -22.23
CA LEU A 32 4.85 6.86 -21.61
C LEU A 32 4.89 7.29 -20.14
N LYS A 33 5.94 6.93 -19.41
CA LYS A 33 6.13 7.31 -17.99
C LYS A 33 6.22 8.82 -17.81
N LEU A 34 6.94 9.51 -18.70
CA LEU A 34 7.01 10.97 -18.72
C LEU A 34 5.63 11.61 -18.99
N GLU A 35 4.87 11.08 -19.94
CA GLU A 35 3.54 11.61 -20.24
C GLU A 35 2.56 11.40 -19.07
N VAL A 36 2.61 10.22 -18.44
CA VAL A 36 1.83 9.91 -17.24
C VAL A 36 2.23 10.81 -16.07
N ALA A 37 3.53 11.03 -15.85
CA ALA A 37 4.04 11.94 -14.83
C ALA A 37 3.46 13.36 -15.00
N ASN A 38 3.48 13.87 -16.23
CA ASN A 38 2.93 15.20 -16.56
C ASN A 38 1.41 15.26 -16.37
N LYS A 39 0.65 14.27 -16.84
CA LYS A 39 -0.82 14.25 -16.70
C LYS A 39 -1.28 14.04 -15.26
N ALA A 40 -0.55 13.25 -14.47
CA ALA A 40 -0.89 12.94 -13.09
C ALA A 40 -0.29 13.93 -12.08
N ASN A 41 0.51 14.90 -12.52
CA ASN A 41 1.29 15.81 -11.67
C ASN A 41 2.15 15.05 -10.64
N LEU A 42 2.83 14.00 -11.11
CA LEU A 42 3.72 13.13 -10.31
C LEU A 42 5.16 13.23 -10.84
N SER A 43 6.16 13.01 -9.99
CA SER A 43 7.53 12.81 -10.46
C SER A 43 7.70 11.39 -11.03
N LYS A 44 8.37 11.26 -12.19
CA LYS A 44 8.65 9.97 -12.84
C LYS A 44 9.40 8.98 -11.93
N ASP A 45 10.14 9.49 -10.95
CA ASP A 45 10.94 8.69 -10.01
C ASP A 45 10.13 8.20 -8.80
N CYS A 46 8.89 8.66 -8.65
CA CYS A 46 8.03 8.31 -7.52
C CYS A 46 7.05 7.17 -7.81
N PHE A 47 7.06 6.59 -9.02
CA PHE A 47 6.16 5.51 -9.40
C PHE A 47 6.76 4.52 -10.41
N GLU A 48 6.10 3.38 -10.54
CA GLU A 48 6.31 2.38 -11.59
C GLU A 48 5.02 2.17 -12.39
N LEU A 49 5.18 1.84 -13.67
CA LEU A 49 4.10 1.40 -14.54
C LEU A 49 4.00 -0.13 -14.47
N VAL A 50 2.78 -0.65 -14.31
CA VAL A 50 2.51 -2.08 -14.19
C VAL A 50 1.44 -2.50 -15.19
N TYR A 51 1.72 -3.57 -15.95
CA TYR A 51 0.78 -4.18 -16.88
C TYR A 51 0.82 -5.71 -16.75
N CYS A 52 -0.34 -6.35 -16.66
CA CYS A 52 -0.46 -7.80 -16.46
C CYS A 52 0.40 -8.35 -15.30
N GLY A 53 0.54 -7.57 -14.21
CA GLY A 53 1.33 -7.93 -13.03
C GLY A 53 2.84 -7.67 -13.15
N ASN A 54 3.33 -7.24 -14.32
CA ASN A 54 4.74 -6.97 -14.54
C ASN A 54 5.03 -5.47 -14.45
N ILE A 55 6.09 -5.10 -13.71
CA ILE A 55 6.67 -3.76 -13.76
C ILE A 55 7.30 -3.58 -15.14
N LEU A 56 6.94 -2.50 -15.82
CA LEU A 56 7.42 -2.20 -17.16
C LEU A 56 8.82 -1.58 -17.09
N ASP A 57 9.75 -2.12 -17.89
CA ASP A 57 11.12 -1.62 -18.02
C ASP A 57 11.14 -0.36 -18.90
N ASP A 58 11.81 0.70 -18.43
CA ASP A 58 11.90 2.00 -19.08
C ASP A 58 12.53 1.89 -20.49
N GLU A 59 13.41 0.90 -20.72
CA GLU A 59 14.08 0.67 -22.00
C GLU A 59 13.26 -0.16 -23.01
N ALA A 60 12.22 -0.88 -22.54
CA ALA A 60 11.39 -1.69 -23.39
C ALA A 60 10.43 -0.84 -24.24
N SER A 61 9.98 -1.38 -25.37
CA SER A 61 8.92 -0.75 -26.17
C SER A 61 7.53 -1.14 -25.65
N LEU A 62 6.54 -0.26 -25.80
CA LEU A 62 5.16 -0.53 -25.36
C LEU A 62 4.63 -1.83 -26.01
N SER A 63 4.89 -2.02 -27.31
CA SER A 63 4.49 -3.22 -28.06
C SER A 63 5.18 -4.50 -27.55
N SER A 64 6.48 -4.44 -27.22
CA SER A 64 7.20 -5.59 -26.64
C SER A 64 6.69 -6.03 -25.27
N CYS A 65 6.12 -5.09 -24.50
CA CYS A 65 5.44 -5.38 -23.23
C CYS A 65 3.99 -5.85 -23.42
N GLY A 66 3.52 -5.98 -24.67
CA GLY A 66 2.17 -6.44 -25.01
C GLY A 66 1.08 -5.36 -24.89
N LEU A 67 1.43 -4.08 -24.75
CA LEU A 67 0.45 -3.00 -24.69
C LEU A 67 -0.22 -2.81 -26.05
N LYS A 68 -1.53 -2.58 -26.04
CA LYS A 68 -2.36 -2.36 -27.23
C LYS A 68 -3.34 -1.22 -26.99
N HIS A 69 -3.99 -0.74 -28.06
CA HIS A 69 -5.06 0.24 -27.94
C HIS A 69 -6.14 -0.23 -26.94
N GLY A 70 -6.53 0.66 -26.03
CA GLY A 70 -7.61 0.47 -25.08
C GLY A 70 -7.24 -0.29 -23.80
N VAL A 71 -6.02 -0.80 -23.67
CA VAL A 71 -5.62 -1.51 -22.44
C VAL A 71 -5.38 -0.55 -21.27
N MET A 72 -5.44 -1.10 -20.06
CA MET A 72 -5.16 -0.37 -18.82
C MET A 72 -3.76 -0.66 -18.30
N VAL A 73 -3.01 0.40 -18.00
CA VAL A 73 -1.73 0.35 -17.29
C VAL A 73 -1.93 0.92 -15.90
N HIS A 74 -1.41 0.26 -14.88
CA HIS A 74 -1.52 0.70 -13.49
C HIS A 74 -0.30 1.50 -13.07
N VAL A 75 -0.51 2.57 -12.31
CA VAL A 75 0.56 3.37 -11.69
C VAL A 75 0.65 2.98 -10.22
N LEU A 76 1.81 2.49 -9.80
CA LEU A 76 2.11 2.13 -8.41
C LEU A 76 3.19 3.04 -7.86
N LYS A 77 2.97 3.60 -6.66
CA LYS A 77 3.97 4.44 -6.00
C LYS A 77 5.22 3.63 -5.65
N LYS A 78 6.40 4.13 -6.03
CA LYS A 78 7.69 3.60 -5.57
C LYS A 78 7.79 3.85 -4.07
N LYS A 79 7.97 2.77 -3.29
CA LYS A 79 8.44 2.92 -1.91
C LYS A 79 9.93 3.25 -1.97
N ALA A 80 10.33 4.34 -1.31
CA ALA A 80 11.73 4.53 -0.99
C ALA A 80 12.18 3.31 -0.18
N LYS A 81 13.32 2.70 -0.54
CA LYS A 81 13.98 1.73 0.34
C LYS A 81 14.43 2.51 1.57
N GLU A 82 13.59 2.58 2.60
CA GLU A 82 14.06 3.03 3.91
C GLU A 82 15.14 2.05 4.38
N PRO A 83 16.25 2.54 4.94
CA PRO A 83 17.18 1.66 5.64
C PRO A 83 16.40 0.89 6.71
N PRO A 84 16.71 -0.40 6.95
CA PRO A 84 16.01 -1.18 7.95
C PRO A 84 16.09 -0.43 9.28
N LYS A 85 14.93 0.03 9.77
CA LYS A 85 14.85 0.64 11.10
C LYS A 85 15.33 -0.42 12.09
N PRO A 86 16.24 -0.09 13.01
CA PRO A 86 16.67 -1.03 14.02
C PRO A 86 15.42 -1.52 14.76
N ALA A 87 15.27 -2.84 14.85
CA ALA A 87 14.15 -3.45 15.57
C ALA A 87 14.15 -2.89 16.99
N GLN A 88 13.08 -2.18 17.36
CA GLN A 88 12.88 -1.82 18.76
C GLN A 88 12.62 -3.11 19.52
N ASN A 89 13.59 -3.52 20.33
CA ASN A 89 13.43 -4.67 21.22
C ASN A 89 12.36 -4.31 22.25
N MET A 90 11.18 -4.89 22.09
CA MET A 90 10.09 -4.78 23.06
C MET A 90 10.39 -5.73 24.24
N SER A 91 10.26 -5.24 25.47
CA SER A 91 10.42 -6.11 26.65
C SER A 91 9.27 -7.12 26.72
N GLU A 92 9.51 -8.30 27.31
CA GLU A 92 8.46 -9.29 27.56
C GLU A 92 7.31 -8.72 28.41
N ALA A 93 7.60 -7.80 29.33
CA ALA A 93 6.59 -7.11 30.12
C ALA A 93 5.70 -6.20 29.24
N ASP A 94 6.30 -5.54 28.25
CA ASP A 94 5.57 -4.69 27.31
C ASP A 94 4.69 -5.55 26.38
N ILE A 95 5.21 -6.68 25.90
CA ILE A 95 4.45 -7.65 25.09
C ILE A 95 3.22 -8.14 25.87
N GLN A 96 3.39 -8.52 27.14
CA GLN A 96 2.27 -8.95 27.98
C GLN A 96 1.25 -7.84 28.19
N THR A 97 1.71 -6.61 28.46
CA THR A 97 0.83 -5.45 28.61
C THR A 97 0.02 -5.19 27.33
N LEU A 98 0.66 -5.29 26.18
CA LEU A 98 0.01 -5.12 24.87
C LEU A 98 -1.07 -6.19 24.65
N VAL A 99 -0.76 -7.46 24.92
CA VAL A 99 -1.73 -8.58 24.81
C VAL A 99 -2.93 -8.37 25.73
N ILE A 100 -2.71 -7.93 26.96
CA ILE A 100 -3.80 -7.63 27.91
C ILE A 100 -4.68 -6.50 27.38
N ALA A 101 -4.09 -5.43 26.86
CA ALA A 101 -4.83 -4.32 26.26
C ALA A 101 -5.69 -4.80 25.07
N PHE A 102 -5.14 -5.59 24.15
CA PHE A 102 -5.89 -6.14 23.01
C PHE A 102 -7.00 -7.10 23.44
N ARG A 103 -6.77 -7.94 24.46
CA ARG A 103 -7.82 -8.79 25.05
C ARG A 103 -8.96 -7.96 25.65
N ALA A 104 -8.65 -6.86 26.33
CA ALA A 104 -9.67 -5.98 26.90
C ALA A 104 -10.50 -5.30 25.79
N LEU A 105 -9.84 -4.79 24.74
CA LEU A 105 -10.49 -4.13 23.60
C LEU A 105 -11.39 -5.08 22.80
N THR A 106 -11.02 -6.35 22.68
CA THR A 106 -11.77 -7.34 21.87
C THR A 106 -12.90 -8.02 22.64
N ARG A 107 -12.85 -8.07 23.99
CA ARG A 107 -13.89 -8.69 24.82
C ARG A 107 -15.07 -7.76 25.11
N ILE A 108 -14.87 -6.44 25.09
CA ILE A 108 -15.90 -5.46 25.41
C ILE A 108 -16.65 -5.06 24.13
N ALA A 109 -17.97 -5.25 24.12
CA ALA A 109 -18.81 -5.00 22.93
C ALA A 109 -18.76 -3.55 22.42
N THR A 110 -18.65 -2.57 23.32
CA THR A 110 -18.52 -1.15 22.94
C THR A 110 -17.18 -0.85 22.26
N TYR A 111 -16.09 -1.49 22.71
CA TYR A 111 -14.77 -1.34 22.10
C TYR A 111 -14.67 -2.07 20.75
N ARG A 112 -15.35 -3.20 20.56
CA ARG A 112 -15.45 -3.81 19.22
C ARG A 112 -16.05 -2.86 18.18
N ASN A 113 -17.12 -2.15 18.53
CA ASN A 113 -17.72 -1.16 17.64
C ASN A 113 -16.75 0.01 17.33
N ALA A 114 -15.89 0.39 18.29
CA ALA A 114 -14.84 1.37 18.06
C ALA A 114 -13.73 0.83 17.15
N LEU A 115 -13.31 -0.43 17.33
CA LEU A 115 -12.34 -1.11 16.47
C LEU A 115 -12.84 -1.25 15.03
N GLN A 116 -14.13 -1.52 14.83
CA GLN A 116 -14.72 -1.53 13.49
C GLN A 116 -14.78 -0.14 12.84
N LYS A 117 -14.80 0.93 13.63
CA LYS A 117 -14.70 2.29 13.10
C LYS A 117 -13.27 2.64 12.72
N LEU A 118 -12.28 2.09 13.43
CA LEU A 118 -10.84 2.27 13.13
C LEU A 118 -10.45 1.77 11.74
N SER A 119 -11.12 0.73 11.21
CA SER A 119 -10.88 0.23 9.85
C SER A 119 -11.50 1.10 8.75
N ARG A 120 -12.32 2.11 9.10
CA ARG A 120 -12.92 3.00 8.11
C ARG A 120 -11.85 3.87 7.44
N PRO A 121 -11.87 4.02 6.10
CA PRO A 121 -10.86 4.79 5.37
C PRO A 121 -10.68 6.22 5.90
N ASP A 122 -11.79 6.91 6.18
CA ASP A 122 -11.78 8.29 6.66
C ASP A 122 -11.16 8.44 8.05
N ILE A 123 -11.37 7.47 8.93
CA ILE A 123 -10.81 7.48 10.28
C ILE A 123 -9.33 7.08 10.24
N LEU A 124 -9.00 6.08 9.42
CA LEU A 124 -7.62 5.61 9.26
C LEU A 124 -6.72 6.69 8.64
N ASP A 125 -7.21 7.45 7.66
CA ASP A 125 -6.47 8.58 7.07
C ASP A 125 -6.16 9.65 8.14
N ASN A 126 -7.11 9.95 9.03
CA ASN A 126 -6.89 10.86 10.17
C ASN A 126 -5.85 10.32 11.15
N ILE A 127 -5.84 9.01 11.41
CA ILE A 127 -4.87 8.36 12.31
C ILE A 127 -3.46 8.39 11.69
N ILE A 128 -3.37 8.12 10.38
CA ILE A 128 -2.11 8.22 9.64
C ILE A 128 -1.60 9.66 9.64
N ALA A 129 -2.48 10.66 9.55
CA ALA A 129 -2.09 12.07 9.62
C ALA A 129 -1.48 12.46 10.97
N ILE A 130 -1.99 11.92 12.08
CA ILE A 130 -1.44 12.18 13.43
C ILE A 130 -0.27 11.25 13.79
N THR A 131 -0.14 10.11 13.12
CA THR A 131 0.93 9.12 13.33
C THR A 131 1.58 8.77 11.99
N PRO A 132 2.41 9.67 11.42
CA PRO A 132 2.96 9.49 10.08
C PRO A 132 3.83 8.23 9.94
N GLY A 133 4.41 7.73 11.04
CA GLY A 133 5.13 6.44 11.05
C GLY A 133 4.26 5.25 10.61
N LEU A 134 2.94 5.32 10.84
CA LEU A 134 2.01 4.28 10.42
C LEU A 134 1.87 4.21 8.89
N SER A 135 1.99 5.34 8.18
CA SER A 135 1.94 5.37 6.70
C SER A 135 3.03 4.51 6.04
N GLN A 136 4.14 4.30 6.75
CA GLN A 136 5.29 3.55 6.26
C GLN A 136 5.22 2.06 6.62
N ASP A 137 4.28 1.67 7.47
CA ASP A 137 4.09 0.29 7.92
C ASP A 137 2.80 -0.30 7.33
N PRO A 138 2.87 -0.91 6.13
CA PRO A 138 1.70 -1.54 5.51
C PRO A 138 1.17 -2.73 6.32
N VAL A 139 2.03 -3.38 7.13
CA VAL A 139 1.64 -4.53 7.95
C VAL A 139 0.74 -4.03 9.08
N ALA A 140 1.15 -2.99 9.79
CA ALA A 140 0.32 -2.35 10.82
C ALA A 140 -0.99 -1.80 10.23
N ILE A 141 -0.96 -1.16 9.07
CA ILE A 141 -2.18 -0.70 8.37
C ILE A 141 -3.13 -1.86 8.08
N SER A 142 -2.61 -2.97 7.52
CA SER A 142 -3.42 -4.15 7.19
C SER A 142 -4.02 -4.77 8.45
N MET A 143 -3.25 -4.76 9.55
CA MET A 143 -3.70 -5.25 10.84
C MET A 143 -4.86 -4.42 11.40
N ILE A 144 -4.86 -3.09 11.22
CA ILE A 144 -5.94 -2.20 11.66
C ILE A 144 -7.19 -2.35 10.79
N GLN A 145 -7.01 -2.58 9.48
CA GLN A 145 -8.11 -2.71 8.53
C GLN A 145 -8.89 -4.01 8.68
N ASP A 146 -8.25 -5.07 9.16
CA ASP A 146 -8.86 -6.38 9.36
C ASP A 146 -9.17 -6.63 10.86
N PRO A 147 -10.46 -6.61 11.25
CA PRO A 147 -10.87 -6.89 12.62
C PRO A 147 -10.43 -8.27 13.13
N GLU A 148 -10.31 -9.27 12.25
CA GLU A 148 -9.85 -10.61 12.64
C GLU A 148 -8.37 -10.58 13.01
N LEU A 149 -7.54 -9.84 12.28
CA LEU A 149 -6.12 -9.67 12.62
C LEU A 149 -5.93 -8.96 13.97
N LEU A 150 -6.76 -7.97 14.30
CA LEU A 150 -6.75 -7.33 15.62
C LEU A 150 -7.12 -8.29 16.75
N VAL A 151 -8.05 -9.21 16.52
CA VAL A 151 -8.41 -10.24 17.51
C VAL A 151 -7.22 -11.16 17.79
N ARG A 152 -6.39 -11.46 16.79
CA ARG A 152 -5.19 -12.29 16.95
C ARG A 152 -4.10 -11.62 17.81
N MET A 153 -4.12 -10.29 17.98
CA MET A 153 -3.22 -9.61 18.93
C MET A 153 -3.53 -9.89 20.40
N GLY A 154 -4.68 -10.49 20.69
CA GLY A 154 -4.98 -11.05 22.00
C GLY A 154 -4.22 -12.35 22.31
N ASP A 155 -3.49 -12.90 21.35
CA ASP A 155 -2.64 -14.08 21.53
C ASP A 155 -1.16 -13.69 21.63
N ILE A 156 -0.52 -14.14 22.72
CA ILE A 156 0.87 -13.79 23.04
C ILE A 156 1.87 -14.37 22.05
N ASP A 157 1.61 -15.57 21.51
CA ASP A 157 2.49 -16.21 20.53
C ASP A 157 2.39 -15.54 19.16
N THR A 158 1.24 -14.95 18.87
CA THR A 158 1.08 -14.09 17.69
C THR A 158 1.87 -12.80 17.84
N VAL A 159 1.78 -12.10 18.98
CA VAL A 159 2.53 -10.85 19.21
C VAL A 159 4.04 -11.09 19.21
N ARG A 160 4.52 -12.15 19.87
CA ARG A 160 5.95 -12.52 19.85
C ARG A 160 6.48 -12.77 18.45
N ARG A 161 5.71 -13.46 17.59
CA ARG A 161 6.09 -13.69 16.21
C ARG A 161 6.11 -12.39 15.39
N SER A 162 5.15 -11.50 15.58
CA SER A 162 5.12 -10.19 14.92
C SER A 162 6.32 -9.32 15.29
N VAL A 163 6.74 -9.35 16.56
CA VAL A 163 7.92 -8.60 17.04
C VAL A 163 9.22 -9.25 16.55
N ALA A 164 9.31 -10.58 16.52
CA ALA A 164 10.50 -11.30 16.09
C ALA A 164 10.71 -11.31 14.56
N ASN A 165 9.63 -11.22 13.78
CA ASN A 165 9.71 -11.22 12.31
C ASN A 165 8.55 -10.40 11.68
N PRO A 166 8.72 -9.09 11.45
CA PRO A 166 7.66 -8.21 10.97
C PRO A 166 7.16 -8.51 9.54
N ASN A 167 7.80 -9.43 8.80
CA ASN A 167 7.46 -9.74 7.40
C ASN A 167 6.54 -10.98 7.22
N HIS A 168 6.02 -11.60 8.28
CA HIS A 168 5.32 -12.90 8.21
C HIS A 168 3.79 -12.80 7.98
N PHE A 169 3.27 -11.70 7.45
CA PHE A 169 1.83 -11.56 7.12
C PHE A 169 1.55 -11.51 5.61
N SER A 170 2.49 -11.93 4.76
CA SER A 170 2.28 -12.13 3.31
C SER A 170 2.02 -13.58 2.96
#